data_AF-A0A430LN66-F1
#
_entry.id   AF-A0A430LN66-F1
#
_cell.length_a   1.000
_cell.length_b   1.000
_cell.length_c   1.000
_cell.angle_alpha   90.00
_cell.angle_beta   90.00
_cell.angle_gamma   90.00
#
_symmetry.space_group_name_H-M   'P 1'
#
loop_
_entity.id
_entity.type
_entity.pdbx_description
1 polymer ?
#
loop_
_entity_poly.entity_id
_entity_poly.type
_entity_poly.pdbx_seq_one_letter_code
_entity_poly.pdbx_strand_id
1 'polypeptide(L)'
;MTSLVIDHLGRTAPEETVVVYAYYDAGKREQQKVVHILASLLRQLVEASPSMPGCVQHLHSKSQGRQPGSVSAREFTDTLIDAARLFSRVYVVIDALDESDGLSNLLPEIFRMQQAVKANVFATSRPDKRIEAMFDQPLSLEIRASNEDVGLYLENRIAQHQIIEDKNQEYTTATKSTLRETVKERIREVSDGIFLLARYQMDSVLEMTTPNWMTDIINTSSQGQDAYLETYLKTTQRIDNQSSVYRSLAKMTLTWLVCVVRPITISELREALAIKINASCLDSDDFSST
;
A
#
# COMPACT_ATOMS: atom_id res chain seq x y z
N MET A 1 -4.89 2.54 -6.20
CA MET A 1 -5.07 3.68 -7.12
C MET A 1 -4.24 3.53 -8.37
N THR A 2 -2.94 3.29 -8.23
CA THR A 2 -1.98 3.23 -9.33
C THR A 2 -2.35 2.23 -10.43
N SER A 3 -2.89 1.07 -10.05
CA SER A 3 -3.45 0.09 -11.00
C SER A 3 -4.58 0.66 -11.88
N LEU A 4 -5.45 1.53 -11.34
CA LEU A 4 -6.50 2.19 -12.13
C LEU A 4 -5.92 3.22 -13.09
N VAL A 5 -4.86 3.92 -12.70
CA VAL A 5 -4.14 4.86 -13.58
C VAL A 5 -3.50 4.10 -14.75
N ILE A 6 -2.82 2.99 -14.46
CA ILE A 6 -2.21 2.14 -15.50
C ILE A 6 -3.26 1.58 -16.46
N ASP A 7 -4.36 1.03 -15.93
CA ASP A 7 -5.46 0.50 -16.75
C ASP A 7 -6.12 1.60 -17.60
N HIS A 8 -6.34 2.78 -17.01
CA HIS A 8 -6.87 3.93 -17.74
C HIS A 8 -5.94 4.35 -18.89
N LEU A 9 -4.65 4.56 -18.61
CA LEU A 9 -3.66 4.94 -19.62
C LEU A 9 -3.53 3.86 -20.70
N GLY A 10 -3.53 2.59 -20.33
CA GLY A 10 -3.47 1.48 -21.28
C GLY A 10 -4.68 1.43 -22.23
N ARG A 11 -5.85 1.92 -21.80
CA ARG A 11 -7.07 1.95 -22.63
C ARG A 11 -7.23 3.24 -23.45
N THR A 12 -6.77 4.38 -22.94
CA THR A 12 -7.04 5.70 -23.54
C THR A 12 -5.87 6.28 -24.31
N ALA A 13 -4.67 5.70 -24.19
CA ALA A 13 -3.51 6.21 -24.89
C ALA A 13 -3.60 5.99 -26.42
N PRO A 14 -3.09 6.94 -27.22
CA PRO A 14 -2.94 6.78 -28.67
C PRO A 14 -2.05 5.58 -29.03
N GLU A 15 -2.14 5.14 -30.29
CA GLU A 15 -1.20 4.19 -30.87
C GLU A 15 0.25 4.64 -30.65
N GLU A 16 1.15 3.66 -30.49
CA GLU A 16 2.59 3.87 -30.19
C GLU A 16 2.90 4.55 -28.85
N THR A 17 1.94 4.62 -27.93
CA THR A 17 2.18 4.97 -26.53
C THR A 17 2.47 3.72 -25.70
N VAL A 18 3.44 3.80 -24.80
CA VAL A 18 3.73 2.74 -23.82
C VAL A 18 3.59 3.25 -22.39
N VAL A 19 3.05 2.39 -21.53
CA VAL A 19 2.95 2.61 -20.08
C VAL A 19 3.82 1.56 -19.40
N VAL A 20 4.86 2.01 -18.71
CA VAL A 20 5.71 1.16 -17.89
C VAL A 20 5.55 1.53 -16.42
N TYR A 21 5.67 0.55 -15.55
CA TYR A 21 5.38 0.76 -14.14
C TYR A 21 6.27 -0.04 -13.19
N ALA A 22 6.40 0.47 -11.97
CA ALA A 22 7.06 -0.20 -10.87
C ALA A 22 6.23 -0.08 -9.61
N TYR A 23 6.11 -1.19 -8.86
CA TYR A 23 5.46 -1.22 -7.55
C TYR A 23 6.52 -1.43 -6.48
N TYR A 24 6.67 -0.47 -5.57
CA TYR A 24 7.42 -0.69 -4.35
C TYR A 24 6.56 -1.45 -3.33
N ASP A 25 7.24 -2.32 -2.58
CA ASP A 25 6.64 -3.17 -1.56
C ASP A 25 7.67 -3.33 -0.44
N ALA A 26 7.35 -2.82 0.74
CA ALA A 26 8.21 -2.88 1.92
C ALA A 26 8.71 -4.31 2.22
N GLY A 27 7.95 -5.35 1.85
CA GLY A 27 8.31 -6.75 2.04
C GLY A 27 9.31 -7.31 1.00
N LYS A 28 9.67 -6.55 -0.03
CA LYS A 28 10.52 -7.01 -1.16
C LYS A 28 11.74 -6.12 -1.41
N ARG A 29 12.23 -5.43 -0.39
CA ARG A 29 13.36 -4.47 -0.48
C ARG A 29 14.58 -5.02 -1.21
N GLU A 30 14.98 -6.26 -0.92
CA GLU A 30 16.15 -6.89 -1.59
C GLU A 30 15.97 -7.06 -3.10
N GLN A 31 14.72 -7.24 -3.56
CA GLN A 31 14.37 -7.38 -4.98
C GLN A 31 14.11 -6.03 -5.66
N GLN A 32 14.02 -4.94 -4.88
CA GLN A 32 13.62 -3.61 -5.33
C GLN A 32 14.77 -2.60 -5.25
N LYS A 33 16.01 -3.07 -5.42
CA LYS A 33 17.18 -2.20 -5.64
C LYS A 33 16.96 -1.38 -6.92
N VAL A 34 17.54 -0.19 -6.98
CA VAL A 34 17.41 0.75 -8.10
C VAL A 34 17.64 0.08 -9.45
N VAL A 35 18.67 -0.75 -9.56
CA VAL A 35 18.99 -1.50 -10.79
C VAL A 35 17.86 -2.46 -11.20
N HIS A 36 17.21 -3.12 -10.25
CA HIS A 36 16.09 -4.02 -10.54
C HIS A 36 14.85 -3.26 -11.00
N ILE A 37 14.58 -2.08 -10.44
CA ILE A 37 13.50 -1.20 -10.90
C ILE A 37 13.76 -0.76 -12.34
N LEU A 38 14.95 -0.24 -12.63
CA LEU A 38 15.33 0.19 -13.98
C LEU A 38 15.28 -0.97 -14.99
N ALA A 39 15.78 -2.15 -14.60
CA ALA A 39 15.71 -3.36 -15.44
C ALA A 39 14.26 -3.81 -15.68
N SER A 40 13.37 -3.71 -14.69
CA SER A 40 11.95 -4.03 -14.83
C SER A 40 11.25 -3.07 -15.80
N LEU A 41 11.53 -1.77 -15.71
CA LEU A 41 11.01 -0.78 -16.66
C LEU A 41 11.52 -1.05 -18.08
N LEU A 42 12.81 -1.42 -18.22
CA LEU A 42 13.41 -1.73 -19.53
C LEU A 42 12.75 -2.96 -20.14
N ARG A 43 12.56 -4.02 -19.33
CA ARG A 43 11.87 -5.23 -19.75
C ARG A 43 10.49 -4.90 -20.31
N GLN A 44 9.71 -4.07 -19.63
CA GLN A 44 8.37 -3.69 -20.08
C GLN A 44 8.39 -2.91 -21.42
N LEU A 45 9.36 -2.01 -21.61
CA LEU A 45 9.54 -1.34 -22.92
C LEU A 45 9.86 -2.34 -24.04
N VAL A 46 10.69 -3.33 -23.75
CA VAL A 46 11.05 -4.37 -24.72
C VAL A 46 9.85 -5.26 -25.05
N GLU A 47 9.06 -5.65 -24.04
CA GLU A 47 7.84 -6.44 -24.23
C GLU A 47 6.78 -5.70 -25.04
N ALA A 48 6.72 -4.37 -24.92
CA ALA A 48 5.83 -3.53 -25.71
C ALA A 48 6.37 -3.21 -27.12
N SER A 49 7.63 -3.51 -27.41
CA SER A 49 8.25 -3.24 -28.70
C SER A 49 7.91 -4.34 -29.72
N PRO A 50 7.64 -4.02 -31.00
CA PRO A 50 7.37 -5.04 -32.03
C PRO A 50 8.52 -6.02 -32.27
N SER A 51 9.74 -5.59 -31.97
CA SER A 51 10.95 -6.40 -32.10
C SER A 51 11.98 -6.01 -31.04
N MET A 52 12.93 -6.90 -30.77
CA MET A 52 13.99 -6.68 -29.79
C MET A 52 14.85 -5.46 -30.15
N PRO A 53 14.87 -4.39 -29.32
CA PRO A 53 15.67 -3.19 -29.59
C PRO A 53 17.17 -3.50 -29.66
N GLY A 54 17.86 -2.92 -30.65
CA GLY A 54 19.31 -3.13 -30.82
C GLY A 54 20.15 -2.65 -29.63
N CYS A 55 19.71 -1.61 -28.92
CA CYS A 55 20.36 -1.11 -27.71
C CYS A 55 20.39 -2.17 -26.59
N VAL A 56 19.34 -2.98 -26.46
CA VAL A 56 19.24 -4.05 -25.45
C VAL A 56 20.14 -5.22 -25.83
N GLN A 57 20.19 -5.58 -27.11
CA GLN A 57 21.12 -6.60 -27.61
C GLN A 57 22.58 -6.18 -27.38
N HIS A 58 22.88 -4.89 -27.60
CA HIS A 58 24.20 -4.33 -27.33
C HIS A 58 24.54 -4.39 -25.84
N LEU A 59 23.62 -3.96 -24.96
CA LEU A 59 23.81 -4.04 -23.51
C LEU A 59 24.08 -5.47 -23.04
N HIS A 60 23.29 -6.43 -23.54
CA HIS A 60 23.46 -7.85 -23.24
C HIS A 60 24.81 -8.38 -23.73
N SER A 61 25.20 -8.07 -24.96
CA SER A 61 26.49 -8.50 -25.51
C SER A 61 27.67 -7.90 -24.74
N LYS A 62 27.56 -6.64 -24.32
CA LYS A 62 28.56 -5.94 -23.50
C LYS A 62 28.66 -6.51 -22.08
N SER A 63 27.58 -7.08 -21.56
CA SER A 63 27.54 -7.70 -20.23
C SER A 63 27.99 -9.16 -20.23
N GLN A 64 27.99 -9.83 -21.40
CA GLN A 64 28.58 -11.17 -21.53
C GLN A 64 30.06 -11.15 -21.11
N GLY A 65 30.40 -11.99 -20.13
CA GLY A 65 31.75 -12.07 -19.55
C GLY A 65 32.01 -11.12 -18.38
N ARG A 66 31.04 -10.28 -17.98
CA ARG A 66 31.12 -9.52 -16.73
C ARG A 66 30.55 -10.32 -15.55
N GLN A 67 30.89 -9.91 -14.33
CA GLN A 67 30.29 -10.45 -13.11
C GLN A 67 28.76 -10.22 -13.10
N PRO A 68 27.95 -11.18 -12.60
CA PRO A 68 26.51 -10.97 -12.44
C PRO A 68 26.21 -9.70 -11.65
N GLY A 69 25.33 -8.85 -12.19
CA GLY A 69 24.98 -7.58 -11.55
C GLY A 69 25.97 -6.43 -11.75
N SER A 70 26.98 -6.57 -12.62
CA SER A 70 27.94 -5.49 -12.91
C SER A 70 27.38 -4.32 -13.71
N VAL A 71 26.20 -4.47 -14.31
CA VAL A 71 25.59 -3.41 -15.14
C VAL A 71 25.11 -2.29 -14.21
N SER A 72 25.63 -1.09 -14.43
CA SER A 72 25.31 0.06 -13.59
C SER A 72 23.90 0.58 -13.86
N ALA A 73 23.33 1.31 -12.87
CA ALA A 73 22.06 2.01 -13.05
C ALA A 73 22.08 2.91 -14.29
N ARG A 74 23.18 3.65 -14.50
CA ARG A 74 23.37 4.53 -15.66
C ARG A 74 23.36 3.78 -17.00
N GLU A 75 23.99 2.61 -17.09
CA GLU A 75 23.93 1.78 -18.30
C GLU A 75 22.49 1.29 -18.59
N PHE A 76 21.73 0.96 -17.55
CA PHE A 76 20.30 0.66 -17.70
C PHE A 76 19.51 1.89 -18.15
N THR A 77 19.74 3.06 -17.56
CA THR A 77 19.06 4.31 -17.95
C THR A 77 19.35 4.71 -19.38
N ASP A 78 20.60 4.62 -19.82
CA ASP A 78 20.96 4.95 -21.21
C ASP A 78 20.25 3.99 -22.18
N THR A 79 20.17 2.71 -21.85
CA THR A 79 19.44 1.71 -22.66
C THR A 79 17.92 1.93 -22.63
N LEU A 80 17.36 2.30 -21.46
CA LEU A 80 15.97 2.71 -21.27
C LEU A 80 15.61 3.88 -22.17
N ILE A 81 16.46 4.91 -22.20
CA ILE A 81 16.29 6.09 -23.06
C ILE A 81 16.26 5.69 -24.53
N ASP A 82 17.20 4.85 -24.97
CA ASP A 82 17.26 4.40 -26.35
C ASP A 82 16.04 3.55 -26.75
N ALA A 83 15.60 2.64 -25.87
CA ALA A 83 14.40 1.84 -26.10
C ALA A 83 13.12 2.72 -26.10
N ALA A 84 13.05 3.69 -25.20
CA ALA A 84 11.91 4.61 -25.09
C ALA A 84 11.71 5.48 -26.34
N ARG A 85 12.77 5.78 -27.09
CA ARG A 85 12.71 6.53 -28.37
C ARG A 85 11.95 5.79 -29.47
N LEU A 86 11.69 4.49 -29.32
CA LEU A 86 10.89 3.71 -30.25
C LEU A 86 9.39 4.01 -30.15
N PHE A 87 8.98 4.71 -29.09
CA PHE A 87 7.59 5.04 -28.81
C PHE A 87 7.37 6.54 -29.00
N SER A 88 6.20 6.90 -29.51
CA SER A 88 5.82 8.31 -29.67
C SER A 88 5.61 8.99 -28.32
N ARG A 89 5.20 8.22 -27.30
CA ARG A 89 4.97 8.68 -25.94
C ARG A 89 5.22 7.59 -24.91
N VAL A 90 5.81 7.96 -23.78
CA VAL A 90 6.12 7.05 -22.68
C VAL A 90 5.52 7.60 -21.38
N TYR A 91 4.81 6.73 -20.64
CA TYR A 91 4.40 6.97 -19.27
C TYR A 91 5.19 6.05 -18.33
N VAL A 92 5.77 6.62 -17.28
CA VAL A 92 6.44 5.89 -16.21
C VAL A 92 5.63 6.08 -14.93
N VAL A 93 5.13 4.98 -14.38
CA VAL A 93 4.26 4.97 -13.20
C VAL A 93 4.96 4.28 -12.04
N ILE A 94 5.17 4.95 -10.91
CA ILE A 94 5.85 4.37 -9.74
C ILE A 94 4.91 4.40 -8.52
N ASP A 95 4.55 3.22 -8.01
CA ASP A 95 3.70 3.10 -6.83
C ASP A 95 4.53 3.03 -5.54
N ALA A 96 4.04 3.67 -4.48
CA ALA A 96 4.58 3.62 -3.11
C ALA A 96 6.06 4.04 -3.03
N LEU A 97 6.41 5.16 -3.67
CA LEU A 97 7.77 5.66 -3.77
C LEU A 97 8.45 5.88 -2.40
N ASP A 98 7.69 6.17 -1.33
CA ASP A 98 8.17 6.32 0.05
C ASP A 98 8.82 5.06 0.64
N GLU A 99 8.53 3.88 0.08
CA GLU A 99 9.12 2.60 0.49
C GLU A 99 10.51 2.36 -0.14
N SER A 100 11.01 3.29 -0.96
CA SER A 100 12.32 3.18 -1.58
C SER A 100 13.44 3.65 -0.64
N ASP A 101 14.34 2.73 -0.31
CA ASP A 101 15.60 3.06 0.39
C ASP A 101 16.66 3.69 -0.55
N GLY A 102 16.35 3.80 -1.85
CA GLY A 102 17.29 4.20 -2.91
C GLY A 102 16.91 5.46 -3.69
N LEU A 103 16.05 6.33 -3.14
CA LEU A 103 15.52 7.52 -3.83
C LEU A 103 16.59 8.38 -4.49
N SER A 104 17.69 8.65 -3.78
CA SER A 104 18.81 9.48 -4.24
C SER A 104 19.54 8.93 -5.46
N ASN A 105 19.39 7.64 -5.75
CA ASN A 105 19.98 6.98 -6.91
C ASN A 105 18.94 6.71 -8.01
N LEU A 106 17.66 6.49 -7.66
CA LEU A 106 16.61 6.21 -8.63
C LEU A 106 16.10 7.47 -9.33
N LEU A 107 15.68 8.48 -8.57
CA LEU A 107 15.00 9.64 -9.13
C LEU A 107 15.88 10.43 -10.13
N PRO A 108 17.20 10.62 -9.91
CA PRO A 108 18.05 11.24 -10.93
C PRO A 108 18.05 10.50 -12.26
N GLU A 109 17.99 9.16 -12.24
CA GLU A 109 17.94 8.33 -13.45
C GLU A 109 16.58 8.42 -14.14
N ILE A 110 15.48 8.44 -13.38
CA ILE A 110 14.12 8.67 -13.92
C ILE A 110 13.99 10.07 -14.52
N PHE A 111 14.53 11.10 -13.87
CA PHE A 111 14.52 12.47 -14.40
C PHE A 111 15.42 12.64 -15.62
N ARG A 112 16.57 11.96 -15.66
CA ARG A 112 17.42 11.88 -16.86
C ARG A 112 16.65 11.29 -18.03
N MET A 113 15.92 10.19 -17.82
CA MET A 113 15.06 9.59 -18.83
C MET A 113 13.95 10.56 -19.25
N GLN A 114 13.25 11.18 -18.29
CA GLN A 114 12.20 12.17 -18.53
C GLN A 114 12.68 13.32 -19.42
N GLN A 115 13.86 13.89 -19.15
CA GLN A 115 14.42 14.97 -19.96
C GLN A 115 14.80 14.51 -21.37
N ALA A 116 15.34 13.30 -21.50
CA ALA A 116 15.85 12.79 -22.78
C ALA A 116 14.75 12.41 -23.78
N VAL A 117 13.61 11.89 -23.32
CA VAL A 117 12.52 11.40 -24.19
C VAL A 117 11.17 12.08 -23.94
N LYS A 118 11.15 13.11 -23.08
CA LYS A 118 9.92 13.80 -22.64
C LYS A 118 8.87 12.84 -22.08
N ALA A 119 9.32 11.84 -21.30
CA ALA A 119 8.43 10.89 -20.66
C ALA A 119 7.52 11.59 -19.63
N ASN A 120 6.32 11.06 -19.44
CA ASN A 120 5.42 11.50 -18.38
C ASN A 120 5.65 10.63 -17.16
N VAL A 121 5.98 11.24 -16.02
CA VAL A 121 6.25 10.51 -14.77
C VAL A 121 5.09 10.74 -13.82
N PHE A 122 4.51 9.65 -13.32
CA PHE A 122 3.50 9.66 -12.27
C PHE A 122 4.03 8.81 -11.12
N ALA A 123 3.95 9.32 -9.89
CA ALA A 123 4.33 8.57 -8.70
C ALA A 123 3.26 8.72 -7.62
N THR A 124 3.08 7.68 -6.81
CA THR A 124 2.35 7.76 -5.54
C THR A 124 3.32 7.65 -4.39
N SER A 125 2.98 8.31 -3.29
CA SER A 125 3.77 8.29 -2.07
C SER A 125 2.87 8.65 -0.89
N ARG A 126 3.18 8.13 0.29
CA ARG A 126 2.75 8.79 1.54
C ARG A 126 3.43 10.17 1.66
N PRO A 127 2.90 11.09 2.47
CA PRO A 127 3.57 12.37 2.73
C PRO A 127 5.00 12.16 3.21
N ASP A 128 5.97 12.57 2.40
CA ASP A 128 7.40 12.42 2.66
C ASP A 128 8.18 13.61 2.09
N LYS A 129 8.71 14.44 3.00
CA LYS A 129 9.49 15.63 2.67
C LYS A 129 10.74 15.32 1.84
N ARG A 130 11.30 14.11 1.96
CA ARG A 130 12.47 13.67 1.18
C ARG A 130 12.10 13.58 -0.30
N ILE A 131 10.91 13.06 -0.59
CA ILE A 131 10.39 12.94 -1.95
C ILE A 131 10.02 14.33 -2.47
N GLU A 132 9.26 15.11 -1.71
CA GLU A 132 8.87 16.48 -2.09
C GLU A 132 10.07 17.35 -2.47
N ALA A 133 11.15 17.29 -1.70
CA ALA A 133 12.36 18.07 -1.95
C ALA A 133 13.13 17.66 -3.23
N MET A 134 12.88 16.47 -3.77
CA MET A 134 13.56 15.98 -4.97
C MET A 134 12.83 16.34 -6.27
N PHE A 135 11.55 16.66 -6.21
CA PHE A 135 10.79 17.09 -7.39
C PHE A 135 10.79 18.63 -7.47
N ASP A 136 11.15 19.16 -8.63
CA ASP A 136 11.06 20.59 -8.89
C ASP A 136 9.65 20.96 -9.35
N GLN A 137 8.89 21.62 -8.47
CA GLN A 137 7.50 22.07 -8.70
C GLN A 137 6.59 21.00 -9.35
N PRO A 138 6.44 19.81 -8.74
CA PRO A 138 5.59 18.77 -9.31
C PRO A 138 4.12 19.21 -9.30
N LEU A 139 3.34 18.68 -10.26
CA LEU A 139 1.90 18.63 -10.10
C LEU A 139 1.60 17.62 -8.98
N SER A 140 1.33 18.12 -7.78
CA SER A 140 0.99 17.32 -6.62
C SER A 140 -0.53 17.31 -6.39
N LEU A 141 -1.07 16.13 -6.09
CA LEU A 141 -2.47 15.94 -5.72
C LEU A 141 -2.52 15.14 -4.43
N GLU A 142 -2.93 15.80 -3.35
CA GLU A 142 -3.23 15.11 -2.10
C GLU A 142 -4.54 14.34 -2.25
N ILE A 143 -4.50 13.04 -1.95
CA ILE A 143 -5.68 12.18 -2.01
C ILE A 143 -6.24 12.05 -0.59
N ARG A 144 -7.42 12.64 -0.40
CA ARG A 144 -8.21 12.53 0.82
C ARG A 144 -9.60 12.01 0.47
N ALA A 145 -10.18 11.20 1.35
CA ALA A 145 -11.57 10.82 1.24
C ALA A 145 -12.47 12.04 1.46
N SER A 146 -13.46 12.21 0.60
CA SER A 146 -14.44 13.28 0.75
C SER A 146 -15.42 12.99 1.91
N ASN A 147 -16.03 14.04 2.46
CA ASN A 147 -17.06 13.88 3.49
C ASN A 147 -18.29 13.13 2.96
N GLU A 148 -18.54 13.25 1.66
CA GLU A 148 -19.58 12.56 0.93
C GLU A 148 -19.29 11.06 0.85
N ASP A 149 -18.07 10.67 0.43
CA ASP A 149 -17.67 9.25 0.33
C ASP A 149 -17.68 8.57 1.70
N VAL A 150 -17.10 9.23 2.71
CA VAL A 150 -17.14 8.74 4.10
C VAL A 150 -18.60 8.66 4.57
N GLY A 151 -19.41 9.65 4.26
CA GLY A 151 -20.84 9.66 4.59
C GLY A 151 -21.59 8.47 4.03
N LEU A 152 -21.41 8.19 2.73
CA LEU A 152 -22.04 7.06 2.04
C LEU A 152 -21.59 5.71 2.61
N TYR A 153 -20.29 5.59 2.92
CA TYR A 153 -19.75 4.42 3.59
C TYR A 153 -20.40 4.18 4.95
N LEU A 154 -20.43 5.21 5.81
CA LEU A 154 -21.01 5.11 7.15
C LEU A 154 -22.50 4.79 7.07
N GLU A 155 -23.21 5.34 6.11
CA GLU A 155 -24.63 5.08 5.88
C GLU A 155 -24.92 3.60 5.66
N ASN A 156 -24.17 2.99 4.72
CA ASN A 156 -24.29 1.58 4.40
C ASN A 156 -23.91 0.68 5.59
N ARG A 157 -22.98 1.12 6.44
CA ARG A 157 -22.53 0.38 7.62
C ARG A 157 -23.50 0.51 8.79
N ILE A 158 -24.09 1.67 9.00
CA ILE A 158 -25.10 1.91 10.04
C ILE A 158 -26.36 1.07 9.77
N ALA A 159 -26.75 0.93 8.50
CA ALA A 159 -27.85 0.06 8.10
C ALA A 159 -27.66 -1.43 8.47
N GLN A 160 -26.44 -1.84 8.84
CA GLN A 160 -26.12 -3.21 9.29
C GLN A 160 -26.19 -3.35 10.82
N HIS A 161 -26.41 -2.26 11.56
CA HIS A 161 -26.35 -2.25 13.02
C HIS A 161 -27.73 -2.37 13.67
N GLN A 162 -27.90 -3.36 14.55
CA GLN A 162 -29.19 -3.72 15.15
C GLN A 162 -29.86 -2.60 15.97
N ILE A 163 -29.10 -1.62 16.47
CA ILE A 163 -29.64 -0.52 17.29
C ILE A 163 -30.05 0.70 16.46
N ILE A 164 -29.29 0.99 15.40
CA ILE A 164 -29.45 2.21 14.61
C ILE A 164 -30.25 1.93 13.33
N GLU A 165 -30.47 0.66 12.99
CA GLU A 165 -31.31 0.30 11.84
C GLU A 165 -32.76 0.78 11.99
N ASP A 166 -33.38 1.10 10.86
CA ASP A 166 -34.74 1.61 10.80
C ASP A 166 -35.76 0.66 11.42
N LYS A 167 -35.48 -0.66 11.34
CA LYS A 167 -36.37 -1.74 11.83
C LYS A 167 -36.40 -1.89 13.35
N ASN A 168 -35.41 -1.37 14.08
CA ASN A 168 -35.40 -1.45 15.53
C ASN A 168 -36.53 -0.58 16.12
N GLN A 169 -37.40 -1.18 16.94
CA GLN A 169 -38.54 -0.49 17.58
C GLN A 169 -38.30 -0.14 19.06
N GLU A 170 -37.16 -0.56 19.64
CA GLU A 170 -36.79 -0.33 21.03
C GLU A 170 -36.47 1.14 21.32
N TYR A 171 -35.95 1.86 20.30
CA TYR A 171 -35.63 3.29 20.39
C TYR A 171 -36.49 4.13 19.45
N THR A 172 -36.80 5.36 19.88
CA THR A 172 -37.59 6.29 19.06
C THR A 172 -36.84 6.68 17.78
N THR A 173 -37.60 6.97 16.71
CA THR A 173 -37.03 7.47 15.44
C THR A 173 -36.16 8.71 15.64
N ALA A 174 -36.56 9.62 16.55
CA ALA A 174 -35.77 10.81 16.88
C ALA A 174 -34.42 10.44 17.50
N THR A 175 -34.40 9.54 18.49
CA THR A 175 -33.17 9.05 19.13
C THR A 175 -32.22 8.41 18.13
N LYS A 176 -32.73 7.51 17.26
CA LYS A 176 -31.92 6.85 16.23
C LYS A 176 -31.34 7.84 15.22
N SER A 177 -32.15 8.81 14.78
CA SER A 177 -31.73 9.86 13.85
C SER A 177 -30.62 10.72 14.45
N THR A 178 -30.78 11.19 15.69
CA THR A 178 -29.75 11.97 16.38
C THR A 178 -28.46 11.18 16.53
N LEU A 179 -28.54 9.93 16.99
CA LEU A 179 -27.35 9.08 17.17
C LEU A 179 -26.61 8.83 15.84
N ARG A 180 -27.36 8.55 14.76
CA ARG A 180 -26.79 8.36 13.43
C ARG A 180 -26.03 9.59 12.95
N GLU A 181 -26.60 10.77 13.14
CA GLU A 181 -25.93 12.00 12.72
C GLU A 181 -24.69 12.27 13.58
N THR A 182 -24.76 12.08 14.90
CA THR A 182 -23.60 12.21 15.79
C THR A 182 -22.48 11.24 15.42
N VAL A 183 -22.79 9.96 15.14
CA VAL A 183 -21.80 8.97 14.70
C VAL A 183 -21.15 9.41 13.39
N LYS A 184 -21.96 9.87 12.42
CA LYS A 184 -21.44 10.32 11.12
C LYS A 184 -20.54 11.53 11.24
N GLU A 185 -20.96 12.53 12.00
CA GLU A 185 -20.21 13.76 12.24
C GLU A 185 -18.88 13.46 12.94
N ARG A 186 -18.92 12.75 14.07
CA ARG A 186 -17.71 12.42 14.84
C ARG A 186 -16.72 11.55 14.07
N ILE A 187 -17.19 10.54 13.34
CA ILE A 187 -16.29 9.71 12.54
C ILE A 187 -15.67 10.52 11.39
N ARG A 188 -16.42 11.41 10.73
CA ARG A 188 -15.86 12.29 9.69
C ARG A 188 -14.75 13.17 10.25
N GLU A 189 -14.98 13.79 11.41
CA GLU A 189 -13.99 14.62 12.11
C GLU A 189 -12.74 13.84 12.49
N VAL A 190 -12.90 12.67 13.14
CA VAL A 190 -11.78 11.84 13.60
C VAL A 190 -10.95 11.30 12.44
N SER A 191 -11.62 10.94 11.34
CA SER A 191 -10.96 10.33 10.19
C SER A 191 -10.11 11.31 9.41
N ASP A 192 -10.47 12.59 9.40
CA ASP A 192 -9.76 13.68 8.72
C ASP A 192 -9.36 13.32 7.26
N GLY A 193 -10.29 12.77 6.49
CA GLY A 193 -10.04 12.35 5.11
C GLY A 193 -9.24 11.05 4.96
N ILE A 194 -8.89 10.38 6.05
CA ILE A 194 -8.22 9.08 6.03
C ILE A 194 -9.26 7.96 6.19
N PHE A 195 -9.66 7.38 5.06
CA PHE A 195 -10.77 6.42 5.00
C PHE A 195 -10.60 5.19 5.89
N LEU A 196 -9.36 4.74 6.13
CA LEU A 196 -9.08 3.59 6.99
C LEU A 196 -9.47 3.86 8.45
N LEU A 197 -9.28 5.09 8.94
CA LEU A 197 -9.74 5.48 10.27
C LEU A 197 -11.26 5.46 10.34
N ALA A 198 -11.95 5.94 9.31
CA ALA A 198 -13.41 5.88 9.25
C ALA A 198 -13.92 4.45 9.38
N ARG A 199 -13.25 3.52 8.71
CA ARG A 199 -13.54 2.09 8.83
C ARG A 199 -13.32 1.58 10.26
N TYR A 200 -12.16 1.85 10.89
CA TYR A 200 -11.87 1.33 12.23
C TYR A 200 -12.76 1.91 13.32
N GLN A 201 -13.08 3.21 13.24
CA GLN A 201 -14.03 3.84 14.15
C GLN A 201 -15.41 3.22 13.98
N MET A 202 -15.85 3.01 12.73
CA MET A 202 -17.12 2.34 12.48
C MET A 202 -17.13 0.89 12.96
N ASP A 203 -16.05 0.11 12.74
CA ASP A 203 -15.90 -1.25 13.28
C ASP A 203 -16.09 -1.24 14.82
N SER A 204 -15.52 -0.25 15.52
CA SER A 204 -15.66 -0.09 16.97
C SER A 204 -17.09 0.26 17.40
N VAL A 205 -17.78 1.14 16.65
CA VAL A 205 -19.18 1.50 16.90
C VAL A 205 -20.10 0.29 16.74
N LEU A 206 -19.83 -0.59 15.76
CA LEU A 206 -20.64 -1.78 15.52
C LEU A 206 -20.53 -2.84 16.62
N GLU A 207 -19.52 -2.77 17.49
CA GLU A 207 -19.37 -3.66 18.64
C GLU A 207 -20.20 -3.20 19.86
N MET A 208 -20.78 -1.99 19.80
CA MET A 208 -21.49 -1.40 20.94
C MET A 208 -22.95 -1.84 21.01
N THR A 209 -23.39 -2.25 22.21
CA THR A 209 -24.75 -2.78 22.43
C THR A 209 -25.72 -1.76 23.03
N THR A 210 -25.32 -0.50 23.21
CA THR A 210 -26.22 0.57 23.68
C THR A 210 -25.89 1.90 23.00
N PRO A 211 -26.87 2.80 22.81
CA PRO A 211 -26.64 4.16 22.34
C PRO A 211 -25.60 4.93 23.15
N ASN A 212 -25.62 4.82 24.48
CA ASN A 212 -24.69 5.53 25.35
C ASN A 212 -23.25 5.09 25.10
N TRP A 213 -22.99 3.79 24.98
CA TRP A 213 -21.64 3.29 24.67
C TRP A 213 -21.15 3.72 23.29
N MET A 214 -22.04 3.82 22.30
CA MET A 214 -21.69 4.41 21.00
C MET A 214 -21.31 5.88 21.13
N THR A 215 -22.07 6.65 21.90
CA THR A 215 -21.76 8.05 22.16
C THR A 215 -20.44 8.21 22.92
N ASP A 216 -20.17 7.37 23.90
CA ASP A 216 -18.92 7.41 24.67
C ASP A 216 -17.71 7.08 23.79
N ILE A 217 -17.79 6.05 22.93
CA ILE A 217 -16.66 5.64 22.11
C ILE A 217 -16.32 6.68 21.02
N ILE A 218 -17.31 7.30 20.39
CA ILE A 218 -17.08 8.36 19.38
C ILE A 218 -16.59 9.69 20.00
N ASN A 219 -16.89 9.92 21.29
CA ASN A 219 -16.44 11.11 22.01
C ASN A 219 -15.03 10.96 22.61
N THR A 220 -14.62 9.72 22.91
CA THR A 220 -13.30 9.42 23.48
C THR A 220 -12.21 9.19 22.43
N SER A 221 -12.58 9.00 21.16
CA SER A 221 -11.61 8.83 20.08
C SER A 221 -10.81 10.11 19.82
N SER A 222 -9.48 9.95 19.78
CA SER A 222 -8.54 10.99 19.34
C SER A 222 -8.67 11.28 17.84
N GLN A 223 -8.14 12.41 17.37
CA GLN A 223 -8.24 12.87 15.98
C GLN A 223 -6.90 12.74 15.24
N GLY A 224 -6.94 12.60 13.91
CA GLY A 224 -5.75 12.69 13.05
C GLY A 224 -4.67 11.63 13.32
N GLN A 225 -3.40 12.04 13.45
CA GLN A 225 -2.29 11.12 13.69
C GLN A 225 -2.39 10.37 15.03
N ASP A 226 -2.96 11.01 16.05
CA ASP A 226 -3.20 10.38 17.36
C ASP A 226 -4.24 9.26 17.24
N ALA A 227 -5.26 9.44 16.38
CA ALA A 227 -6.27 8.42 16.09
C ALA A 227 -5.65 7.15 15.47
N TYR A 228 -4.61 7.32 14.64
CA TYR A 228 -3.85 6.22 14.06
C TYR A 228 -3.12 5.41 15.12
N LEU A 229 -2.39 6.10 15.99
CA LEU A 229 -1.65 5.48 17.08
C LEU A 229 -2.63 4.79 18.06
N GLU A 230 -3.71 5.47 18.44
CA GLU A 230 -4.75 4.92 19.32
C GLU A 230 -5.37 3.65 18.73
N THR A 231 -5.67 3.63 17.42
CA THR A 231 -6.23 2.45 16.77
C THR A 231 -5.26 1.26 16.78
N TYR A 232 -3.97 1.52 16.57
CA TYR A 232 -2.94 0.49 16.65
C TYR A 232 -2.78 -0.05 18.10
N LEU A 233 -2.80 0.86 19.08
CA LEU A 233 -2.75 0.51 20.50
C LEU A 233 -3.98 -0.31 20.92
N LYS A 234 -5.20 0.10 20.52
CA LYS A 234 -6.44 -0.65 20.76
C LYS A 234 -6.39 -2.04 20.14
N THR A 235 -5.87 -2.16 18.92
CA THR A 235 -5.68 -3.46 18.25
C THR A 235 -4.70 -4.35 19.04
N THR A 236 -3.60 -3.78 19.51
CA THR A 236 -2.62 -4.48 20.34
C THR A 236 -3.22 -4.89 21.69
N GLN A 237 -4.01 -4.01 22.31
CA GLN A 237 -4.70 -4.30 23.56
C GLN A 237 -5.75 -5.42 23.40
N ARG A 238 -6.47 -5.46 22.27
CA ARG A 238 -7.38 -6.57 21.95
C ARG A 238 -6.64 -7.90 21.88
N ILE A 239 -5.46 -7.94 21.25
CA ILE A 239 -4.59 -9.12 21.25
C ILE A 239 -4.17 -9.47 22.69
N ASP A 240 -3.78 -8.46 23.48
CA ASP A 240 -3.40 -8.62 24.89
C ASP A 240 -4.55 -9.02 25.81
N ASN A 241 -5.82 -8.87 25.41
CA ASN A 241 -6.95 -9.30 26.23
C ASN A 241 -7.42 -10.73 25.89
N GLN A 242 -6.86 -11.36 24.85
CA GLN A 242 -7.15 -12.76 24.55
C GLN A 242 -6.52 -13.71 25.59
N SER A 243 -6.98 -14.98 25.57
CA SER A 243 -6.39 -16.05 26.38
C SER A 243 -4.88 -16.16 26.17
N SER A 244 -4.15 -16.67 27.15
CA SER A 244 -2.68 -16.79 27.08
C SER A 244 -2.19 -17.50 25.82
N VAL A 245 -2.93 -18.51 25.36
CA VAL A 245 -2.63 -19.29 24.14
C VAL A 245 -2.76 -18.41 22.90
N TYR A 246 -3.92 -17.81 22.67
CA TYR A 246 -4.16 -16.96 21.50
C TYR A 246 -3.31 -15.69 21.48
N ARG A 247 -3.09 -15.07 22.64
CA ARG A 247 -2.19 -13.92 22.77
C ARG A 247 -0.77 -14.27 22.37
N SER A 248 -0.24 -15.39 22.87
CA SER A 248 1.10 -15.86 22.52
C SER A 248 1.21 -16.17 21.03
N LEU A 249 0.21 -16.86 20.48
CA LEU A 249 0.15 -17.19 19.05
C LEU A 249 0.15 -15.92 18.18
N ALA A 250 -0.70 -14.93 18.51
CA ALA A 250 -0.79 -13.68 17.78
C ALA A 250 0.51 -12.86 17.87
N LYS A 251 1.11 -12.75 19.05
CA LYS A 251 2.39 -12.05 19.23
C LYS A 251 3.51 -12.73 18.43
N MET A 252 3.61 -14.05 18.50
CA MET A 252 4.61 -14.80 17.76
C MET A 252 4.40 -14.68 16.24
N THR A 253 3.14 -14.70 15.79
CA THR A 253 2.77 -14.43 14.39
C THR A 253 3.24 -13.06 13.95
N LEU A 254 2.95 -12.01 14.73
CA LEU A 254 3.38 -10.64 14.42
C LEU A 254 4.91 -10.52 14.42
N THR A 255 5.61 -11.15 15.38
CA THR A 255 7.07 -11.19 15.41
C THR A 255 7.63 -11.82 14.14
N TRP A 256 7.10 -12.95 13.70
CA TRP A 256 7.50 -13.56 12.43
C TRP A 256 7.23 -12.62 11.26
N LEU A 257 6.04 -12.03 11.16
CA LEU A 257 5.69 -11.10 10.07
C LEU A 257 6.60 -9.86 10.00
N VAL A 258 7.09 -9.36 11.14
CA VAL A 258 8.00 -8.21 11.20
C VAL A 258 9.44 -8.62 10.90
N CYS A 259 9.87 -9.80 11.34
CA CYS A 259 11.26 -10.25 11.22
C CYS A 259 11.56 -11.02 9.93
N VAL A 260 10.55 -11.41 9.15
CA VAL A 260 10.76 -12.11 7.89
C VAL A 260 11.39 -11.19 6.84
N VAL A 261 12.42 -11.70 6.17
CA VAL A 261 13.17 -10.96 5.14
C VAL A 261 12.42 -10.91 3.80
N ARG A 262 11.44 -11.81 3.62
CA ARG A 262 10.61 -11.92 2.42
C ARG A 262 9.17 -12.23 2.80
N PRO A 263 8.19 -12.04 1.90
CA PRO A 263 6.83 -12.48 2.16
C PRO A 263 6.80 -13.96 2.55
N ILE A 264 6.17 -14.24 3.69
CA ILE A 264 6.01 -15.58 4.24
C ILE A 264 4.68 -16.17 3.75
N THR A 265 4.70 -17.44 3.35
CA THR A 265 3.47 -18.17 3.01
C THR A 265 2.75 -18.64 4.27
N ILE A 266 1.46 -18.97 4.16
CA ILE A 266 0.69 -19.52 5.28
C ILE A 266 1.33 -20.81 5.82
N SER A 267 1.80 -21.69 4.93
CA SER A 267 2.46 -22.95 5.33
C SER A 267 3.76 -22.69 6.09
N GLU A 268 4.62 -21.81 5.57
CA GLU A 268 5.87 -21.43 6.24
C GLU A 268 5.62 -20.78 7.59
N LEU A 269 4.58 -19.94 7.71
CA LEU A 269 4.19 -19.33 8.97
C LEU A 269 3.73 -20.39 9.98
N ARG A 270 2.94 -21.38 9.54
CA ARG A 270 2.51 -22.48 10.41
C ARG A 270 3.68 -23.31 10.93
N GLU A 271 4.65 -23.60 10.07
CA GLU A 271 5.90 -24.26 10.47
C GLU A 271 6.71 -23.41 11.44
N ALA A 272 6.87 -22.12 11.16
CA ALA A 272 7.60 -21.19 12.01
C ALA A 272 6.97 -21.04 13.41
N LEU A 273 5.65 -21.11 13.51
CA LEU A 273 4.91 -21.07 14.77
C LEU A 273 4.98 -22.38 15.56
N ALA A 274 5.25 -23.52 14.91
CA ALA A 274 5.40 -24.82 15.55
C ALA A 274 6.80 -25.05 16.16
N ILE A 275 7.77 -24.16 15.89
CA ILE A 275 9.14 -24.29 16.40
C ILE A 275 9.17 -24.08 17.93
N LYS A 276 9.63 -25.10 18.67
CA LYS A 276 9.91 -25.02 20.11
C LYS A 276 11.41 -24.92 20.35
N ILE A 277 11.82 -24.00 21.23
CA ILE A 277 13.21 -23.87 21.66
C ILE A 277 13.64 -25.20 22.31
N ASN A 278 14.76 -25.76 21.85
CA ASN A 278 15.33 -27.05 22.25
C ASN A 278 14.64 -28.32 21.71
N ALA A 279 13.71 -28.21 20.76
CA ALA A 279 13.19 -29.38 20.05
C ALA A 279 14.15 -29.82 18.93
N SER A 280 14.33 -31.14 18.77
CA SER A 280 15.19 -31.73 17.74
C SER A 280 14.50 -31.91 16.38
N CYS A 281 13.17 -31.82 16.33
CA CYS A 281 12.37 -31.95 15.12
C CYS A 281 11.03 -31.18 15.27
N LEU A 282 10.40 -30.87 14.14
CA LEU A 282 9.03 -30.36 14.10
C LEU A 282 8.06 -31.52 14.33
N ASP A 283 7.10 -31.34 15.24
CA ASP A 283 6.01 -32.28 15.48
C ASP A 283 4.79 -31.86 14.64
N SER A 284 4.16 -32.82 13.95
CA SER A 284 2.95 -32.54 13.18
C SER A 284 1.75 -32.16 14.06
N ASP A 285 1.79 -32.55 15.33
CA ASP A 285 0.72 -32.20 16.27
C ASP A 285 0.87 -30.78 16.85
N ASP A 286 2.01 -30.12 16.59
CA ASP A 286 2.26 -28.72 16.99
C ASP A 286 1.77 -27.69 15.96
N PHE A 287 1.27 -28.13 14.80
CA PHE A 287 0.68 -27.24 13.81
C PHE A 287 -0.64 -26.66 14.33
N SER A 288 -0.68 -25.34 14.50
CA SER A 288 -1.91 -24.65 14.88
C SER A 288 -3.04 -24.93 13.87
N SER A 289 -4.23 -25.28 14.36
CA SER A 289 -5.44 -25.33 13.56
C SER A 289 -5.86 -23.90 13.23
N THR A 290 -5.61 -23.47 11.99
CA THR A 290 -5.99 -22.16 11.45
C THR A 290 -7.40 -22.20 10.91
#